data_AF-A0A7C5HQ21-F1
#
_entry.id   AF-A0A7C5HQ21-F1
#
_cell.length_a   1.000
_cell.length_b   1.000
_cell.length_c   1.000
_cell.angle_alpha   90.00
_cell.angle_beta   90.00
_cell.angle_gamma   90.00
#
_symmetry.space_group_name_H-M   'P 1'
#
loop_
_entity.id
_entity.type
_entity.pdbx_description
1 polymer ?
#
loop_
_entity_poly.entity_id
_entity_poly.type
_entity_poly.pdbx_seq_one_letter_code
_entity_poly.pdbx_strand_id
1 'polypeptide(L)'
;REEAKREAREVLQKKIAIWESVLQEIKRVREKSLFELEELILELSLAIAERIIRREAKREPFLAELIEEALQKLNHRERVILRVHPLDVALLKDIKEELCSRLDGLEYLEIREDARCARGDFLVETEFGSIDGRVSTQLHWIKKELLEEIQSKNV
;
A
#
# COMPACT_ATOMS: atom_id res chain seq x y z
N ARG A 1 17.66 -61.48 -28.28
CA ARG A 1 16.98 -60.42 -29.08
C ARG A 1 15.79 -59.80 -28.33
N GLU A 2 14.95 -60.57 -27.64
CA GLU A 2 13.89 -60.03 -26.77
C GLU A 2 14.43 -59.33 -25.52
N GLU A 3 15.46 -59.89 -24.89
CA GLU A 3 16.07 -59.31 -23.68
C GLU A 3 16.69 -57.93 -23.92
N ALA A 4 17.45 -57.77 -25.01
CA ALA A 4 17.97 -56.47 -25.46
C ALA A 4 16.86 -55.45 -25.81
N LYS A 5 15.69 -55.92 -26.30
CA LYS A 5 14.53 -55.04 -26.55
C LYS A 5 13.86 -54.62 -25.23
N ARG A 6 13.84 -55.50 -24.21
CA ARG A 6 13.29 -55.19 -22.89
C ARG A 6 14.17 -54.17 -22.16
N GLU A 7 15.48 -54.40 -22.12
CA GLU A 7 16.44 -53.45 -21.53
C GLU A 7 16.39 -52.08 -22.22
N ALA A 8 16.33 -52.05 -23.56
CA ALA A 8 16.18 -50.79 -24.28
C ALA A 8 14.86 -50.06 -23.94
N ARG A 9 13.76 -50.79 -23.75
CA ARG A 9 12.47 -50.22 -23.32
C ARG A 9 12.52 -49.68 -21.89
N GLU A 10 13.14 -50.39 -20.96
CA GLU A 10 13.29 -49.95 -19.58
C GLU A 10 14.17 -48.69 -19.48
N VAL A 11 15.27 -48.64 -20.23
CA VAL A 11 16.13 -47.45 -20.29
C VAL A 11 15.37 -46.26 -20.90
N LEU A 12 14.59 -46.49 -21.96
CA LEU A 12 13.76 -45.45 -22.57
C LEU A 12 12.69 -44.94 -21.61
N GLN A 13 11.99 -45.82 -20.90
CA GLN A 13 10.99 -45.45 -19.89
C GLN A 13 11.62 -44.65 -18.75
N LYS A 14 12.78 -45.06 -18.23
CA LYS A 14 13.52 -44.29 -17.22
C LYS A 14 13.88 -42.90 -17.72
N LYS A 15 14.37 -42.78 -18.95
CA LYS A 15 14.69 -41.47 -19.56
C LYS A 15 13.44 -40.60 -19.72
N ILE A 16 12.33 -41.16 -20.18
CA ILE A 16 11.06 -40.42 -20.31
C ILE A 16 10.59 -39.93 -18.93
N ALA A 17 10.62 -40.78 -17.91
CA ALA A 17 10.23 -40.40 -16.54
C ALA A 17 11.12 -39.27 -15.97
N ILE A 18 12.43 -39.31 -16.23
CA ILE A 18 13.33 -38.22 -15.86
C ILE A 18 12.95 -36.93 -16.60
N TRP A 19 12.68 -37.00 -17.90
CA TRP A 19 12.25 -35.84 -18.68
C TRP A 19 10.93 -35.24 -18.20
N GLU A 20 9.94 -36.08 -17.88
CA GLU A 20 8.67 -35.64 -17.31
C GLU A 20 8.87 -34.93 -15.96
N SER A 21 9.71 -35.48 -15.09
CA SER A 21 10.05 -34.86 -13.80
C SER A 21 10.77 -33.52 -13.98
N VAL A 22 11.72 -33.42 -14.91
CA VAL A 22 12.42 -32.16 -15.22
C VAL A 22 11.45 -31.12 -15.76
N LEU A 23 10.52 -31.50 -16.64
CA LEU A 23 9.51 -30.58 -17.17
C LEU A 23 8.56 -30.09 -16.08
N GLN A 24 8.18 -30.95 -15.13
CA GLN A 24 7.38 -30.55 -13.97
C GLN A 24 8.15 -29.55 -13.09
N GLU A 25 9.43 -29.81 -12.83
CA GLU A 25 10.25 -28.91 -12.03
C GLU A 25 10.45 -27.55 -12.70
N ILE A 26 10.67 -27.52 -14.02
CA ILE A 26 10.76 -26.26 -14.79
C ILE A 26 9.47 -25.45 -14.68
N LYS A 27 8.30 -26.10 -14.78
CA LYS A 27 7.01 -25.42 -14.61
C LYS A 27 6.89 -24.82 -13.21
N ARG A 28 7.23 -25.61 -12.19
CA ARG A 28 7.19 -25.18 -10.78
C ARG A 28 8.10 -24.00 -10.51
N VAL A 29 9.35 -24.06 -10.98
CA VAL A 29 10.31 -22.96 -10.84
C VAL A 29 9.81 -21.71 -11.56
N ARG A 30 9.28 -21.86 -12.78
CA ARG A 30 8.72 -20.74 -13.54
C ARG A 30 7.56 -20.07 -12.80
N GLU A 31 6.60 -20.84 -12.29
CA GLU A 31 5.45 -20.33 -11.54
C GLU A 31 5.91 -19.60 -10.27
N LYS A 32 6.82 -20.21 -9.51
CA LYS A 32 7.41 -19.58 -8.32
C LYS A 32 8.14 -18.27 -8.65
N SER A 33 8.96 -18.25 -9.70
CA SER A 33 9.67 -17.03 -10.11
C SER A 33 8.74 -15.92 -10.57
N LEU A 34 7.63 -16.25 -11.23
CA LEU A 34 6.62 -15.25 -11.60
C LEU A 34 5.98 -14.63 -10.35
N PHE A 35 5.61 -15.45 -9.37
CA PHE A 35 5.06 -14.96 -8.10
C PHE A 35 6.04 -14.05 -7.35
N GLU A 36 7.31 -14.46 -7.23
CA GLU A 36 8.35 -13.65 -6.57
C GLU A 36 8.59 -12.31 -7.31
N LEU A 37 8.49 -12.30 -8.64
CA LEU A 37 8.60 -11.07 -9.43
C LEU A 37 7.40 -10.14 -9.22
N GLU A 38 6.19 -10.67 -9.09
CA GLU A 38 4.99 -9.87 -8.81
C GLU A 38 5.12 -9.12 -7.47
N GLU A 39 5.54 -9.82 -6.41
CA GLU A 39 5.77 -9.20 -5.10
C GLU A 39 6.85 -8.12 -5.18
N LEU A 40 7.98 -8.39 -5.85
CA LEU A 40 9.08 -7.43 -6.00
C LEU A 40 8.65 -6.17 -6.77
N ILE A 41 7.89 -6.33 -7.85
CA ILE A 41 7.39 -5.21 -8.66
C ILE A 41 6.41 -4.37 -7.84
N LEU A 42 5.54 -5.00 -7.05
CA LEU A 42 4.63 -4.30 -6.15
C LEU A 42 5.40 -3.47 -5.11
N GLU A 43 6.41 -4.05 -4.47
CA GLU A 43 7.24 -3.34 -3.49
C GLU A 43 7.96 -2.14 -4.11
N LEU A 44 8.55 -2.31 -5.29
CA LEU A 44 9.21 -1.22 -6.01
C LEU A 44 8.21 -0.11 -6.37
N SER A 45 7.02 -0.47 -6.84
CA SER A 45 5.98 0.48 -7.22
C SER A 45 5.50 1.31 -6.03
N LEU A 46 5.29 0.67 -4.88
CA LEU A 46 4.91 1.35 -3.63
C LEU A 46 6.02 2.27 -3.11
N ALA A 47 7.29 1.86 -3.20
CA ALA A 47 8.42 2.70 -2.81
C ALA A 47 8.54 3.95 -3.70
N ILE A 48 8.30 3.81 -5.01
CA ILE A 48 8.25 4.94 -5.94
C ILE A 48 7.09 5.87 -5.59
N ALA A 49 5.90 5.32 -5.36
CA ALA A 49 4.72 6.09 -4.99
C ALA A 49 4.95 6.86 -3.68
N GLU A 50 5.49 6.21 -2.64
CA GLU A 50 5.84 6.86 -1.38
C GLU A 50 6.78 8.06 -1.61
N ARG A 51 7.83 7.86 -2.39
CA ARG A 51 8.80 8.92 -2.68
C ARG A 51 8.16 10.12 -3.40
N ILE A 52 7.23 9.88 -4.32
CA ILE A 52 6.49 10.94 -5.03
C ILE A 52 5.56 11.66 -4.05
N ILE A 53 4.75 10.94 -3.29
CA ILE A 53 3.81 11.51 -2.31
C ILE A 53 4.57 12.36 -1.28
N ARG A 54 5.67 11.84 -0.71
CA ARG A 54 6.52 12.57 0.25
C ARG A 54 7.17 13.83 -0.34
N ARG A 55 7.37 13.87 -1.65
CA ARG A 55 7.87 15.07 -2.35
C ARG A 55 6.75 16.09 -2.52
N GLU A 56 5.58 15.67 -2.99
CA GLU A 56 4.45 16.57 -3.22
C GLU A 56 3.85 17.09 -1.91
N ALA A 57 3.86 16.30 -0.84
CA ALA A 57 3.37 16.73 0.46
C ALA A 57 4.20 17.83 1.14
N LYS A 58 5.37 18.17 0.59
CA LYS A 58 6.15 19.34 1.00
C LYS A 58 5.70 20.64 0.31
N ARG A 59 4.78 20.55 -0.66
CA ARG A 59 4.29 21.66 -1.47
C ARG A 59 2.82 21.95 -1.12
N GLU A 60 2.46 23.21 -1.20
CA GLU A 60 1.06 23.64 -1.16
C GLU A 60 0.38 23.43 -2.53
N PRO A 61 -0.93 23.12 -2.59
CA PRO A 61 -1.88 22.93 -1.48
C PRO A 61 -2.07 21.45 -1.06
N PHE A 62 -1.19 20.52 -1.47
CA PHE A 62 -1.41 19.07 -1.39
C PHE A 62 -1.91 18.54 -0.03
N LEU A 63 -1.30 18.99 1.08
CA LEU A 63 -1.70 18.52 2.41
C LEU A 63 -3.10 18.99 2.81
N ALA A 64 -3.50 20.20 2.41
CA ALA A 64 -4.82 20.75 2.68
C ALA A 64 -5.93 19.91 2.05
N GLU A 65 -5.76 19.57 0.77
CA GLU A 65 -6.71 18.77 -0.01
C GLU A 65 -6.88 17.38 0.60
N LEU A 66 -5.79 16.73 1.00
CA LEU A 66 -5.82 15.43 1.69
C LEU A 66 -6.56 15.46 3.02
N ILE A 67 -6.35 16.52 3.81
CA ILE A 67 -7.05 16.71 5.08
C ILE A 67 -8.53 16.95 4.82
N GLU A 68 -8.88 17.79 3.86
CA GLU A 68 -10.27 18.04 3.48
C GLU A 68 -10.98 16.74 3.07
N GLU A 69 -10.37 15.93 2.20
CA GLU A 69 -10.89 14.62 1.80
C GLU A 69 -11.08 13.67 2.99
N ALA A 70 -10.13 13.65 3.93
CA ALA A 70 -10.24 12.81 5.11
C ALA A 70 -11.35 13.28 6.05
N LEU A 71 -11.48 14.59 6.25
CA LEU A 71 -12.55 15.17 7.05
C LEU A 71 -13.92 14.92 6.40
N GLN A 72 -14.02 14.99 5.07
CA GLN A 72 -15.25 14.68 4.32
C GLN A 72 -15.79 13.26 4.56
N LYS A 73 -14.93 12.31 4.92
CA LYS A 73 -15.33 10.93 5.24
C LYS A 73 -15.86 10.75 6.67
N LEU A 74 -15.77 11.76 7.53
CA LEU A 74 -16.25 11.70 8.91
C LEU A 74 -17.75 12.00 8.98
N ASN A 75 -18.53 11.07 9.55
CA ASN A 75 -19.96 11.29 9.81
C ASN A 75 -20.20 12.30 10.95
N HIS A 76 -19.31 12.34 11.94
CA HIS A 76 -19.36 13.26 13.08
C HIS A 76 -18.06 14.05 13.17
N ARG A 77 -18.13 15.34 12.90
CA ARG A 77 -16.95 16.23 12.82
C ARG A 77 -17.12 17.55 13.57
N GLU A 78 -18.04 17.61 14.53
CA GLU A 78 -18.30 18.80 15.36
C GLU A 78 -17.02 19.30 16.03
N ARG A 79 -16.22 18.37 16.58
CA ARG A 79 -14.96 18.68 17.27
C ARG A 79 -13.84 17.78 16.78
N VAL A 80 -12.85 18.39 16.13
CA VAL A 80 -11.73 17.71 15.50
C VAL A 80 -10.41 18.24 16.03
N ILE A 81 -9.51 17.33 16.40
CA ILE A 81 -8.11 17.61 16.69
C ILE A 81 -7.27 17.03 15.56
N LEU A 82 -6.56 17.89 14.85
CA LEU A 82 -5.69 17.53 13.75
C LEU A 82 -4.23 17.60 14.22
N ARG A 83 -3.52 16.47 14.21
CA ARG A 83 -2.10 16.41 14.54
C ARG A 83 -1.26 16.34 13.27
N VAL A 84 -0.27 17.22 13.17
CA VAL A 84 0.63 17.28 12.01
C VAL A 84 2.06 17.57 12.44
N HIS A 85 3.00 17.40 11.52
CA HIS A 85 4.39 17.78 11.75
C HIS A 85 4.50 19.29 12.06
N PRO A 86 5.39 19.74 12.98
CA PRO A 86 5.51 21.15 13.36
C PRO A 86 5.69 22.13 12.18
N LEU A 87 6.46 21.74 11.16
CA LEU A 87 6.66 22.58 9.95
C LEU A 87 5.41 22.74 9.09
N ASP A 88 4.43 21.84 9.23
CA ASP A 88 3.19 21.88 8.46
C ASP A 88 2.07 22.62 9.22
N VAL A 89 2.27 22.94 10.51
CA VAL A 89 1.30 23.70 11.33
C VAL A 89 1.08 25.11 10.80
N ALA A 90 2.16 25.80 10.40
CA ALA A 90 2.07 27.16 9.89
C ALA A 90 1.21 27.19 8.60
N LEU A 91 1.45 26.24 7.70
CA LEU A 91 0.71 26.06 6.45
C LEU A 91 -0.78 25.86 6.71
N LEU A 92 -1.13 25.03 7.71
CA LEU A 92 -2.52 24.70 8.00
C LEU A 92 -3.27 25.79 8.78
N LYS A 93 -2.55 26.69 9.47
CA LYS A 93 -3.18 27.81 10.19
C LYS A 93 -3.81 28.81 9.22
N ASP A 94 -3.14 29.08 8.11
CA ASP A 94 -3.59 30.07 7.12
C ASP A 94 -4.86 29.61 6.38
N ILE A 95 -5.02 28.30 6.22
CA ILE A 95 -6.19 27.68 5.55
C ILE A 95 -7.25 27.17 6.53
N LYS A 96 -7.02 27.28 7.84
CA LYS A 96 -7.92 26.73 8.86
C LYS A 96 -9.33 27.30 8.72
N GLU A 97 -9.44 28.61 8.53
CA GLU A 97 -10.72 29.29 8.35
C GLU A 97 -11.40 28.84 7.06
N GLU A 98 -10.63 28.64 5.99
CA GLU A 98 -11.14 28.11 4.73
C GLU A 98 -11.71 26.69 4.89
N LEU A 99 -10.98 25.80 5.56
CA LEU A 99 -11.41 24.42 5.84
C LEU A 99 -12.71 24.40 6.67
N CYS A 100 -12.81 25.22 7.71
CA CYS A 100 -14.03 25.36 8.51
C CYS A 100 -15.22 25.91 7.68
N SER A 101 -14.97 26.81 6.74
CA SER A 101 -16.02 27.40 5.90
C SER A 101 -16.53 26.44 4.80
N ARG A 102 -15.66 25.54 4.32
CA ARG A 102 -15.97 24.60 3.23
C ARG A 102 -16.61 23.30 3.71
N LEU A 103 -16.43 22.95 4.98
CA LEU A 103 -16.88 21.70 5.55
C LEU A 103 -18.06 21.90 6.50
N ASP A 104 -19.26 21.60 6.03
CA ASP A 104 -20.47 21.60 6.86
C ASP A 104 -20.30 20.67 8.08
N GLY A 105 -20.70 21.17 9.25
CA GLY A 105 -20.65 20.44 10.52
C GLY A 105 -19.29 20.43 11.24
N LEU A 106 -18.27 21.11 10.72
CA LEU A 106 -16.98 21.31 11.41
C LEU A 106 -17.04 22.56 12.30
N GLU A 107 -17.52 22.41 13.54
CA GLU A 107 -17.69 23.53 14.47
C GLU A 107 -16.36 23.96 15.12
N TYR A 108 -15.48 23.01 15.40
CA TYR A 108 -14.21 23.26 16.08
C TYR A 108 -13.07 22.41 15.51
N LEU A 109 -12.05 23.08 14.97
CA LEU A 109 -10.80 22.47 14.51
C LEU A 109 -9.61 22.97 15.35
N GLU A 110 -8.95 22.06 16.06
CA GLU A 110 -7.71 22.32 16.77
C GLU A 110 -6.53 21.69 16.03
N ILE A 111 -5.53 22.48 15.66
CA ILE A 111 -4.31 21.98 15.02
C ILE A 111 -3.23 21.86 16.09
N ARG A 112 -2.70 20.64 16.27
CA ARG A 112 -1.64 20.32 17.22
C ARG A 112 -0.39 19.83 16.50
N GLU A 113 0.76 20.17 17.06
CA GLU A 113 2.03 19.70 16.54
C GLU A 113 2.34 18.30 17.11
N ASP A 114 2.83 17.41 16.25
CA ASP A 114 3.31 16.08 16.63
C ASP A 114 4.58 15.77 15.83
N ALA A 115 5.73 15.80 16.50
CA ALA A 115 7.03 15.51 15.89
C ALA A 115 7.18 14.04 15.45
N ARG A 116 6.24 13.15 15.82
CA ARG A 116 6.20 11.76 15.34
C ARG A 116 5.58 11.65 13.95
N CYS A 117 4.81 12.64 13.51
CA CYS A 117 4.29 12.72 12.15
C CYS A 117 5.42 13.15 11.21
N ALA A 118 5.64 12.45 10.10
CA ALA A 118 6.52 12.97 9.08
C ALA A 118 5.81 14.09 8.30
N ARG A 119 6.57 14.89 7.54
CA ARG A 119 5.96 15.93 6.70
C ARG A 119 4.94 15.32 5.74
N GLY A 120 3.77 15.96 5.66
CA GLY A 120 2.66 15.47 4.86
C GLY A 120 1.79 14.41 5.53
N ASP A 121 2.17 13.92 6.71
CA ASP A 121 1.31 13.05 7.51
C ASP A 121 0.39 13.90 8.39
N PHE A 122 -0.82 13.38 8.61
CA PHE A 122 -1.75 13.93 9.57
C PHE A 122 -2.46 12.81 10.32
N LEU A 123 -2.90 13.11 11.54
CA LEU A 123 -3.82 12.28 12.30
C LEU A 123 -5.03 13.12 12.66
N VAL A 124 -6.22 12.55 12.47
CA VAL A 124 -7.46 13.20 12.87
C VAL A 124 -7.99 12.47 14.10
N GLU A 125 -8.24 13.20 15.18
CA GLU A 125 -8.86 12.70 16.40
C GLU A 125 -10.23 13.38 16.56
N THR A 126 -11.28 12.59 16.77
CA THR A 126 -12.63 13.05 17.11
C THR A 126 -13.09 12.32 18.37
N GLU A 127 -14.22 12.74 18.93
CA GLU A 127 -14.82 12.07 20.09
C GLU A 127 -15.29 10.63 19.76
N PHE A 128 -15.49 10.34 18.48
CA PHE A 128 -16.00 9.05 18.01
C PHE A 128 -14.92 8.12 17.44
N GLY A 129 -13.69 8.61 17.26
CA GLY A 129 -12.61 7.79 16.72
C GLY A 129 -11.41 8.59 16.24
N SER A 130 -10.54 7.92 15.48
CA SER A 130 -9.39 8.56 14.86
C SER A 130 -9.18 8.06 13.43
N ILE A 131 -8.69 8.94 12.56
CA ILE A 131 -8.23 8.61 11.21
C ILE A 131 -6.72 8.76 11.17
N ASP A 132 -6.04 7.71 10.74
CA ASP A 132 -4.61 7.73 10.48
C ASP A 132 -4.34 8.09 9.01
N GLY A 133 -3.98 9.35 8.77
CA GLY A 133 -3.65 9.88 7.45
C GLY A 133 -2.19 9.68 7.05
N ARG A 134 -1.37 8.96 7.83
CA ARG A 134 0.05 8.75 7.50
C ARG A 134 0.21 8.01 6.17
N VAL A 135 1.10 8.51 5.31
CA VAL A 135 1.39 7.91 3.99
C VAL A 135 1.79 6.44 4.13
N SER A 136 2.59 6.12 5.15
CA SER A 136 3.02 4.75 5.45
C SER A 136 1.85 3.82 5.79
N THR A 137 0.86 4.31 6.54
CA THR A 137 -0.32 3.52 6.92
C THR A 137 -1.18 3.25 5.70
N GLN A 138 -1.42 4.27 4.87
CA GLN A 138 -2.21 4.14 3.64
C GLN A 138 -1.56 3.15 2.66
N LEU A 139 -0.25 3.28 2.41
CA LEU A 139 0.48 2.37 1.53
C LEU A 139 0.55 0.95 2.08
N HIS A 140 0.59 0.77 3.40
CA HIS A 140 0.54 -0.56 4.01
C HIS A 140 -0.78 -1.28 3.70
N TRP A 141 -1.92 -0.59 3.85
CA TRP A 141 -3.23 -1.18 3.52
C TRP A 141 -3.37 -1.48 2.03
N ILE A 142 -2.89 -0.58 1.16
CA ILE A 142 -2.85 -0.82 -0.29
C ILE A 142 -1.99 -2.05 -0.62
N LYS A 143 -0.79 -2.17 -0.02
CA LYS A 143 0.08 -3.34 -0.20
C LYS A 143 -0.63 -4.62 0.19
N LYS A 144 -1.30 -4.61 1.35
CA LYS A 144 -2.00 -5.78 1.87
C LYS A 144 -3.11 -6.25 0.92
N GLU A 145 -3.98 -5.32 0.49
CA GLU A 145 -5.08 -5.63 -0.43
C GLU A 145 -4.57 -6.18 -1.78
N LEU A 146 -3.54 -5.53 -2.35
CA LEU A 146 -2.97 -5.95 -3.63
C LEU A 146 -2.27 -7.32 -3.54
N LEU A 147 -1.60 -7.62 -2.42
CA LEU A 147 -1.02 -8.94 -2.19
C LEU A 147 -2.09 -10.02 -2.05
N GLU A 148 -3.18 -9.74 -1.34
CA GLU A 148 -4.32 -10.66 -1.23
C GLU A 148 -4.93 -10.94 -2.62
N GLU A 149 -5.06 -9.92 -3.47
CA GLU A 149 -5.54 -10.08 -4.84
C GLU A 149 -4.60 -10.94 -5.71
N ILE A 150 -3.28 -10.70 -5.64
CA ILE A 150 -2.26 -11.50 -6.34
C ILE A 150 -2.31 -12.97 -5.89
N GLN A 151 -2.44 -13.22 -4.58
CA GLN A 151 -2.54 -14.58 -4.05
C GLN A 151 -3.83 -15.26 -4.50
N SER A 152 -4.96 -14.55 -4.51
CA SER A 152 -6.26 -15.10 -4.92
C SER A 152 -6.32 -15.53 -6.40
N LYS A 153 -5.54 -14.89 -7.28
CA LYS A 153 -5.46 -15.24 -8.71
C LYS A 153 -4.58 -16.45 -8.99
N ASN A 154 -3.71 -16.79 -8.04
CA ASN A 154 -2.73 -17.87 -8.16
C ASN A 154 -3.18 -19.17 -7.45
N VAL A 155 -4.37 -19.17 -6.83
CA VAL A 155 -5.07 -20.35 -6.27
C VAL A 155 -6.11 -20.84 -7.26
#